data_AF-A0A162LHI6-F1
#
_entry.id   AF-A0A162LHI6-F1
#
_cell.length_a   1.000
_cell.length_b   1.000
_cell.length_c   1.000
_cell.angle_alpha   90.00
_cell.angle_beta   90.00
_cell.angle_gamma   90.00
#
_symmetry.space_group_name_H-M   'P 1'
#
loop_
_entity.id
_entity.type
_entity.pdbx_description
1 polymer ?
#
loop_
_entity_poly.entity_id
_entity_poly.type
_entity_poly.pdbx_seq_one_letter_code
_entity_poly.pdbx_strand_id
1 'polypeptide(L)'
;MSAARVTSLNPDKQGHRHVRIHPECSLCGCYFDVGEPMIALLGDRFHPTCRVIDASLFPIAIYCNQKPNTPWTFCQLPKCTKCAAELESITVHQDCFQMFLEQTATHKRITAYNLWHAAHARYPWRGFWPLPVTMLDEDAVNFAMAHAATHWQIPLAMLPYELLLAICENLQHSVFWRYVLAREFVRKLIAKANDKTSTTTTLSQIASWKRGSAPKIATPDAGSYFRLTIDSRGLQEIERLVDIPARSAMRSEACAYVVDSVQQLGEISTSFQLGLARLYPPSKGMRQLRSWDTPGPPVPPDHQFSPDLQPICPRLGTIETRHSFGITFFISSGTIAAIHAHTEQAPSAYSCFLRLNPVKRKWVAWIFVPIHGGIDKFGFRTPLLPPGATLPPFAGSLLLHMKISGEVVLGPYMHDGRDLWMEDDPTTLIHGISRMGAVYPLGTAPRNEEGEEEEVFYQNPMNLSPPFEHAYFSYAELDEVVYVEVYHDKALRICRGVVVGYKNGGARALGQCRIGVDAVRVYERPLCFCYKTTKYLRHGTRVERDSVEIECHSQAYHDHAEDGWTCCKFPSRLEWWFTSEESRISFTPGREGCR
;
A
#
# COMPACT_ATOMS: atom_id res chain seq x y z
N MET A 1 31.81 -26.77 -23.56
CA MET A 1 31.85 -27.69 -22.40
C MET A 1 33.21 -27.56 -21.72
N SER A 2 33.24 -26.94 -20.55
CA SER A 2 34.39 -26.95 -19.62
C SER A 2 33.82 -26.75 -18.22
N ALA A 3 34.03 -27.74 -17.36
CA ALA A 3 33.42 -27.84 -16.04
C ALA A 3 34.08 -26.85 -15.07
N ALA A 4 33.29 -25.93 -14.53
CA ALA A 4 33.70 -25.08 -13.42
C ALA A 4 33.73 -25.92 -12.13
N ARG A 5 34.88 -25.90 -11.45
CA ARG A 5 35.16 -26.61 -10.19
C ARG A 5 34.14 -26.25 -9.11
N VAL A 6 33.44 -27.26 -8.61
CA VAL A 6 32.69 -27.24 -7.35
C VAL A 6 33.70 -27.30 -6.21
N THR A 7 33.85 -26.22 -5.45
CA THR A 7 34.56 -26.25 -4.17
C THR A 7 33.63 -26.85 -3.11
N SER A 8 33.93 -28.07 -2.68
CA SER A 8 33.22 -28.80 -1.63
C SER A 8 33.53 -28.17 -0.26
N LEU A 9 32.53 -27.56 0.36
CA LEU A 9 32.52 -27.30 1.80
C LEU A 9 31.77 -28.44 2.50
N ASN A 10 32.31 -28.83 3.65
CA ASN A 10 31.90 -29.94 4.53
C ASN A 10 30.37 -30.04 4.73
N PRO A 11 29.72 -31.20 4.49
CA PRO A 11 28.26 -31.33 4.45
C PRO A 11 27.54 -31.38 5.83
N ASP A 12 28.26 -31.50 6.95
CA ASP A 12 27.61 -31.91 8.21
C ASP A 12 27.19 -30.80 9.19
N LYS A 13 27.22 -29.50 8.82
CA LYS A 13 26.77 -28.40 9.72
C LYS A 13 26.16 -27.17 9.03
N GLN A 14 25.34 -27.30 7.99
CA GLN A 14 24.64 -26.14 7.43
C GLN A 14 23.13 -26.35 7.34
N GLY A 15 22.40 -25.75 8.30
CA GLY A 15 20.97 -25.52 8.11
C GLY A 15 20.72 -24.72 6.83
N HIS A 16 19.55 -24.91 6.21
CA HIS A 16 19.21 -24.26 4.95
C HIS A 16 19.50 -22.74 4.97
N ARG A 17 20.20 -22.25 3.95
CA ARG A 17 20.51 -20.83 3.79
C ARG A 17 19.29 -20.08 3.30
N HIS A 18 19.02 -18.92 3.88
CA HIS A 18 17.85 -18.13 3.54
C HIS A 18 18.11 -17.25 2.31
N VAL A 19 17.18 -17.25 1.37
CA VAL A 19 17.17 -16.36 0.21
C VAL A 19 15.90 -15.54 0.26
N ARG A 20 16.01 -14.21 0.28
CA ARG A 20 14.83 -13.35 0.26
C ARG A 20 14.19 -13.37 -1.13
N ILE A 21 12.89 -13.62 -1.19
CA ILE A 21 12.10 -13.49 -2.41
C ILE A 21 11.28 -12.21 -2.32
N HIS A 22 11.38 -11.39 -3.37
CA HIS A 22 10.65 -10.14 -3.48
C HIS A 22 9.33 -10.37 -4.23
N PRO A 23 8.26 -9.64 -3.89
CA PRO A 23 6.95 -9.79 -4.54
C PRO A 23 6.89 -9.20 -5.95
N GLU A 24 7.92 -8.47 -6.37
CA GLU A 24 8.02 -7.86 -7.70
C GLU A 24 9.31 -8.30 -8.39
N CYS A 25 9.22 -8.47 -9.70
CA CYS A 25 10.38 -8.72 -10.51
C CYS A 25 11.24 -7.45 -10.58
N SER A 26 12.50 -7.55 -10.16
CA SER A 26 13.41 -6.40 -10.11
C SER A 26 13.79 -5.89 -11.51
N LEU A 27 13.54 -6.68 -12.56
CA LEU A 27 13.85 -6.35 -13.95
C LEU A 27 12.69 -5.59 -14.64
N CYS A 28 11.46 -6.12 -14.61
CA CYS A 28 10.29 -5.46 -15.23
C CYS A 28 9.49 -4.59 -14.25
N GLY A 29 9.59 -4.81 -12.95
CA GLY A 29 8.82 -4.10 -11.93
C GLY A 29 7.39 -4.61 -11.70
N CYS A 30 6.92 -5.59 -12.46
CA CYS A 30 5.61 -6.21 -12.27
C CYS A 30 5.61 -7.14 -11.03
N TYR A 31 4.44 -7.25 -10.38
CA TYR A 31 4.21 -8.26 -9.35
C TYR A 31 4.31 -9.67 -9.92
N PHE A 32 4.75 -10.61 -9.08
CA PHE A 32 4.59 -12.02 -9.36
C PHE A 32 3.14 -12.46 -9.09
N ASP A 33 2.57 -13.20 -10.03
CA ASP A 33 1.37 -13.99 -9.81
C ASP A 33 1.72 -15.34 -9.17
N VAL A 34 0.77 -15.90 -8.41
CA VAL A 34 0.96 -17.20 -7.75
C VAL A 34 1.20 -18.27 -8.81
N GLY A 35 2.27 -19.05 -8.63
CA GLY A 35 2.66 -20.10 -9.57
C GLY A 35 3.60 -19.63 -10.68
N GLU A 36 3.98 -18.35 -10.74
CA GLU A 36 4.94 -17.89 -11.75
C GLU A 36 6.38 -18.38 -11.46
N PRO A 37 7.13 -18.85 -12.47
CA PRO A 37 8.52 -19.23 -12.29
C PRO A 37 9.46 -18.05 -12.02
N MET A 38 10.40 -18.24 -11.10
CA MET A 38 11.28 -17.20 -10.60
C MET A 38 12.75 -17.60 -10.58
N ILE A 39 13.62 -16.61 -10.74
CA ILE A 39 15.06 -16.71 -10.53
C ILE A 39 15.47 -15.72 -9.44
N ALA A 40 16.29 -16.18 -8.50
CA ALA A 40 16.93 -15.32 -7.50
C ALA A 40 18.40 -15.11 -7.84
N LEU A 41 18.84 -13.85 -7.80
CA LEU A 41 20.23 -13.47 -7.98
C LEU A 41 20.77 -12.96 -6.64
N LEU A 42 21.86 -13.55 -6.14
CA LEU A 42 22.50 -13.17 -4.88
C LEU A 42 23.87 -12.58 -5.14
N GLY A 43 24.12 -11.41 -4.59
CA GLY A 43 25.39 -10.70 -4.73
C GLY A 43 25.72 -9.88 -3.49
N ASP A 44 26.89 -9.25 -3.54
CA ASP A 44 27.28 -8.20 -2.62
C ASP A 44 28.03 -7.09 -3.36
N ARG A 45 28.23 -5.97 -2.68
CA ARG A 45 28.90 -4.80 -3.25
C ARG A 45 30.42 -4.95 -3.39
N PHE A 46 31.02 -5.92 -2.72
CA PHE A 46 32.47 -6.08 -2.60
C PHE A 46 33.04 -7.04 -3.64
N HIS A 47 32.23 -7.99 -4.10
CA HIS A 47 32.61 -9.02 -5.07
C HIS A 47 31.83 -8.82 -6.37
N PRO A 48 32.51 -8.71 -7.52
CA PRO A 48 31.88 -8.55 -8.82
C PRO A 48 31.31 -9.88 -9.37
N THR A 49 30.77 -10.71 -8.48
CA THR A 49 30.21 -12.03 -8.81
C THR A 49 28.83 -12.17 -8.22
N CYS A 50 27.96 -12.88 -8.92
CA CYS A 50 26.59 -13.12 -8.50
C CYS A 50 26.28 -14.61 -8.64
N ARG A 51 25.55 -15.16 -7.66
CA ARG A 51 24.99 -16.52 -7.73
C ARG A 51 23.59 -16.43 -8.32
N VAL A 52 23.30 -17.29 -9.30
CA VAL A 52 21.97 -17.41 -9.91
C VAL A 52 21.35 -18.70 -9.37
N ILE A 53 20.13 -18.60 -8.84
CA ILE A 53 19.42 -19.71 -8.22
C ILE A 53 18.03 -19.80 -8.85
N ASP A 54 17.65 -21.00 -9.26
CA ASP A 54 16.26 -21.32 -9.59
C ASP A 54 15.41 -21.26 -8.31
N ALA A 55 14.51 -20.27 -8.26
CA ALA A 55 13.66 -20.01 -7.10
C ALA A 55 12.28 -20.67 -7.22
N SER A 56 12.10 -21.60 -8.16
CA SER A 56 10.87 -22.35 -8.38
C SER A 56 9.68 -21.42 -8.63
N LEU A 57 8.50 -21.73 -8.10
CA LEU A 57 7.25 -21.01 -8.33
C LEU A 57 6.92 -20.03 -7.21
N PHE A 58 6.39 -18.86 -7.56
CA PHE A 58 5.97 -17.85 -6.59
C PHE A 58 4.83 -18.40 -5.69
N PRO A 59 4.98 -18.35 -4.35
CA PRO A 59 4.03 -18.94 -3.41
C PRO A 59 2.72 -18.18 -3.32
N ILE A 60 1.67 -18.89 -2.90
CA ILE A 60 0.38 -18.27 -2.52
C ILE A 60 0.46 -17.47 -1.21
N ALA A 61 1.32 -17.91 -0.29
CA ALA A 61 1.42 -17.34 1.05
C ALA A 61 2.37 -16.13 1.06
N ILE A 62 1.84 -14.97 1.47
CA ILE A 62 2.56 -13.68 1.57
C ILE A 62 3.74 -13.74 2.56
N TYR A 63 3.65 -14.63 3.55
CA TYR A 63 4.65 -14.85 4.59
C TYR A 63 4.98 -16.34 4.68
N CYS A 64 5.87 -16.81 3.80
CA CYS A 64 6.26 -18.20 3.80
C CYS A 64 7.77 -18.40 3.72
N ASN A 65 8.16 -19.61 4.11
CA ASN A 65 9.44 -20.21 3.85
C ASN A 65 9.19 -21.41 2.93
N GLN A 66 9.59 -21.36 1.67
CA GLN A 66 9.55 -22.51 0.77
C GLN A 66 10.89 -23.25 0.84
N LYS A 67 10.83 -24.58 0.92
CA LYS A 67 11.99 -25.47 0.91
C LYS A 67 11.84 -26.48 -0.23
N PRO A 68 12.07 -26.08 -1.49
CA PRO A 68 11.92 -27.00 -2.61
C PRO A 68 13.15 -27.90 -2.69
N ASN A 69 13.23 -28.98 -1.90
CA ASN A 69 14.28 -30.02 -1.92
C ASN A 69 15.71 -29.53 -2.29
N THR A 70 16.09 -28.36 -1.81
CA THR A 70 17.32 -27.64 -2.14
C THR A 70 17.97 -27.16 -0.84
N PRO A 71 19.26 -26.78 -0.87
CA PRO A 71 19.92 -26.19 0.30
C PRO A 71 19.37 -24.80 0.67
N TRP A 72 18.42 -24.27 -0.10
CA TRP A 72 17.88 -22.91 0.04
C TRP A 72 16.50 -22.92 0.72
N THR A 73 16.25 -21.91 1.54
CA THR A 73 14.92 -21.55 2.04
C THR A 73 14.53 -20.21 1.46
N PHE A 74 13.55 -20.20 0.56
CA PHE A 74 13.01 -18.99 -0.05
C PHE A 74 12.04 -18.31 0.90
N CYS A 75 12.35 -17.08 1.30
CA CYS A 75 11.71 -16.41 2.43
C CYS A 75 11.13 -15.05 2.02
N GLN A 76 9.86 -14.84 2.33
CA GLN A 76 9.16 -13.56 2.11
C GLN A 76 8.93 -12.77 3.40
N LEU A 77 9.45 -13.24 4.54
CA LEU A 77 9.27 -12.58 5.83
C LEU A 77 10.06 -11.25 5.90
N PRO A 78 9.38 -10.10 6.12
CA PRO A 78 10.02 -8.78 6.14
C PRO A 78 11.17 -8.64 7.15
N LYS A 79 11.04 -9.29 8.33
CA LYS A 79 12.00 -9.23 9.45
C LYS A 79 12.78 -10.54 9.66
N CYS A 80 12.95 -11.35 8.61
CA CYS A 80 13.73 -12.58 8.76
C CYS A 80 15.19 -12.27 9.10
N THR A 81 15.60 -12.53 10.34
CA THR A 81 16.98 -12.33 10.82
C THR A 81 17.98 -13.17 10.03
N LYS A 82 17.58 -14.37 9.59
CA LYS A 82 18.38 -15.22 8.71
C LYS A 82 18.60 -14.57 7.34
N CYS A 83 17.57 -13.99 6.73
CA CYS A 83 17.76 -13.21 5.49
C CYS A 83 18.61 -11.96 5.71
N ALA A 84 18.57 -11.34 6.89
CA ALA A 84 19.38 -10.17 7.22
C ALA A 84 20.87 -10.51 7.40
N ALA A 85 21.19 -11.74 7.80
CA ALA A 85 22.56 -12.23 7.90
C ALA A 85 23.15 -12.73 6.57
N GLU A 86 22.29 -12.99 5.58
CA GLU A 86 22.68 -13.52 4.27
C GLU A 86 22.95 -12.41 3.23
N LEU A 87 23.48 -12.82 2.07
CA LEU A 87 23.67 -11.95 0.90
C LEU A 87 22.34 -11.34 0.44
N GLU A 88 22.40 -10.13 -0.11
CA GLU A 88 21.21 -9.50 -0.67
C GLU A 88 20.81 -10.16 -1.99
N SER A 89 19.53 -10.44 -2.11
CA SER A 89 18.95 -11.02 -3.31
C SER A 89 18.10 -10.00 -4.07
N ILE A 90 18.02 -10.19 -5.38
CA ILE A 90 16.91 -9.71 -6.20
C ILE A 90 16.12 -10.92 -6.72
N THR A 91 14.87 -10.70 -7.10
CA THR A 91 14.02 -11.74 -7.69
C THR A 91 13.56 -11.26 -9.06
N VAL A 92 13.63 -12.12 -10.06
CA VAL A 92 13.19 -11.81 -11.43
C VAL A 92 12.35 -12.96 -11.96
N HIS A 93 11.41 -12.66 -12.85
CA HIS A 93 10.72 -13.72 -13.60
C HIS A 93 11.72 -14.50 -14.45
N GLN A 94 11.46 -15.79 -14.63
CA GLN A 94 12.34 -16.66 -15.42
C GLN A 94 12.44 -16.20 -16.88
N ASP A 95 11.34 -15.78 -17.49
CA ASP A 95 11.27 -15.23 -18.85
C ASP A 95 12.05 -13.91 -18.98
N CYS A 96 11.92 -13.01 -18.01
CA CYS A 96 12.66 -11.75 -17.93
C CYS A 96 14.18 -12.01 -17.85
N PHE A 97 14.60 -13.03 -17.09
CA PHE A 97 16.00 -13.41 -16.99
C PHE A 97 16.52 -14.04 -18.29
N GLN A 98 15.75 -14.93 -18.91
CA GLN A 98 16.10 -15.52 -20.20
C GLN A 98 16.27 -14.44 -21.27
N MET A 99 15.33 -13.49 -21.35
CA MET A 99 15.40 -12.36 -22.27
C MET A 99 16.65 -11.50 -22.03
N PHE A 100 17.07 -11.30 -20.77
CA PHE A 100 18.34 -10.64 -20.46
C PHE A 100 19.54 -11.41 -21.03
N LEU A 101 19.59 -12.74 -20.86
CA LEU A 101 20.68 -13.56 -21.40
C LEU A 101 20.73 -13.48 -22.93
N GLU A 102 19.59 -13.53 -23.60
CA GLU A 102 19.49 -13.43 -25.06
C GLU A 102 20.00 -12.08 -25.58
N GLN A 103 19.57 -10.96 -24.98
CA GLN A 103 19.96 -9.61 -25.42
C GLN A 103 21.43 -9.27 -25.11
N THR A 104 22.00 -9.91 -24.09
CA THR A 104 23.38 -9.68 -23.65
C THR A 104 24.36 -10.71 -24.18
N ALA A 105 23.90 -11.71 -24.96
CA ALA A 105 24.74 -12.80 -25.48
C ALA A 105 25.97 -12.30 -26.27
N THR A 106 25.83 -11.20 -27.00
CA THR A 106 26.90 -10.56 -27.77
C THR A 106 27.76 -9.59 -26.94
N HIS A 107 27.30 -9.24 -25.73
CA HIS A 107 27.92 -8.26 -24.83
C HIS A 107 28.70 -8.94 -23.70
N LYS A 108 29.86 -9.55 -24.01
CA LYS A 108 30.66 -10.36 -23.06
C LYS A 108 31.04 -9.68 -21.73
N ARG A 109 30.95 -8.35 -21.63
CA ARG A 109 31.24 -7.57 -20.40
C ARG A 109 30.04 -7.46 -19.45
N ILE A 110 28.85 -7.75 -19.93
CA ILE A 110 27.61 -7.69 -19.15
C ILE A 110 27.36 -9.07 -18.58
N THR A 111 27.35 -9.15 -17.26
CA THR A 111 27.19 -10.40 -16.52
C THR A 111 25.93 -10.34 -15.66
N ALA A 112 25.55 -11.48 -15.07
CA ALA A 112 24.51 -11.53 -14.05
C ALA A 112 24.77 -10.58 -12.87
N TYR A 113 26.05 -10.25 -12.58
CA TYR A 113 26.38 -9.26 -11.56
C TYR A 113 25.94 -7.84 -11.97
N ASN A 114 26.11 -7.45 -13.24
CA ASN A 114 25.66 -6.15 -13.72
C ASN A 114 24.13 -6.03 -13.62
N LEU A 115 23.42 -7.11 -13.95
CA LEU A 115 21.97 -7.18 -13.74
C LEU A 115 21.63 -7.06 -12.25
N TRP A 116 22.26 -7.87 -11.40
CA TRP A 116 22.06 -7.82 -9.96
C TRP A 116 22.26 -6.41 -9.41
N HIS A 117 23.38 -5.77 -9.72
CA HIS A 117 23.71 -4.42 -9.24
C HIS A 117 22.69 -3.37 -9.71
N ALA A 118 22.35 -3.36 -11.00
CA ALA A 118 21.44 -2.37 -11.55
C ALA A 118 20.00 -2.53 -11.01
N ALA A 119 19.52 -3.76 -10.89
CA ALA A 119 18.19 -4.05 -10.38
C ALA A 119 18.13 -3.89 -8.84
N HIS A 120 19.23 -4.18 -8.14
CA HIS A 120 19.36 -3.96 -6.70
C HIS A 120 19.37 -2.48 -6.33
N ALA A 121 19.83 -1.58 -7.21
CA ALA A 121 19.77 -0.14 -6.98
C ALA A 121 18.35 0.42 -6.84
N ARG A 122 17.31 -0.31 -7.29
CA ARG A 122 15.89 0.01 -7.01
C ARG A 122 15.55 0.01 -5.52
N TYR A 123 16.42 -0.60 -4.71
CA TYR A 123 16.39 -0.63 -3.26
C TYR A 123 17.52 0.28 -2.76
N PRO A 124 17.28 1.59 -2.55
CA PRO A 124 18.35 2.55 -2.25
C PRO A 124 19.11 2.22 -0.97
N TRP A 125 18.53 1.44 -0.06
CA TRP A 125 19.22 0.77 1.04
C TRP A 125 18.53 -0.56 1.36
N ARG A 126 19.19 -1.37 2.18
CA ARG A 126 18.65 -2.66 2.63
C ARG A 126 17.39 -2.44 3.45
N GLY A 127 16.29 -3.07 3.06
CA GLY A 127 15.00 -2.96 3.75
C GLY A 127 14.08 -1.87 3.20
N PHE A 128 14.54 -1.03 2.27
CA PHE A 128 13.63 -0.18 1.50
C PHE A 128 12.74 -1.02 0.58
N TRP A 129 11.48 -0.63 0.43
CA TRP A 129 10.57 -1.24 -0.53
C TRP A 129 10.50 -0.37 -1.79
N PRO A 130 10.79 -0.92 -2.99
CA PRO A 130 10.83 -0.13 -4.21
C PRO A 130 9.44 0.46 -4.50
N LEU A 131 9.45 1.63 -5.13
CA LEU A 131 8.22 2.31 -5.55
C LEU A 131 7.61 1.58 -6.76
N PRO A 132 6.26 1.53 -6.86
CA PRO A 132 5.59 1.01 -8.04
C PRO A 132 6.08 1.73 -9.29
N VAL A 133 6.17 1.01 -10.40
CA VAL A 133 6.32 1.63 -11.72
C VAL A 133 4.96 2.27 -12.05
N THR A 134 4.76 3.52 -11.64
CA THR A 134 3.49 4.26 -11.81
C THR A 134 3.46 5.09 -13.07
N MET A 135 4.60 5.65 -13.45
CA MET A 135 4.76 6.37 -14.69
C MET A 135 5.38 5.40 -15.68
N LEU A 136 4.63 5.14 -16.75
CA LEU A 136 5.20 4.61 -17.95
C LEU A 136 6.19 5.69 -18.41
N ASP A 137 7.48 5.45 -18.16
CA ASP A 137 8.56 6.26 -18.69
C ASP A 137 8.24 6.55 -20.16
N GLU A 138 8.29 7.81 -20.59
CA GLU A 138 7.95 8.18 -21.97
C GLU A 138 8.76 7.33 -22.97
N ASP A 139 10.00 6.99 -22.61
CA ASP A 139 10.83 6.02 -23.33
C ASP A 139 10.18 4.63 -23.42
N ALA A 140 9.63 4.11 -22.31
CA ALA A 140 9.00 2.80 -22.25
C ALA A 140 7.68 2.78 -23.03
N VAL A 141 6.89 3.84 -22.98
CA VAL A 141 5.70 4.01 -23.83
C VAL A 141 6.12 4.01 -25.29
N ASN A 142 7.00 4.93 -25.69
CA ASN A 142 7.48 5.02 -27.07
C ASN A 142 8.07 3.68 -27.56
N PHE A 143 8.79 2.97 -26.71
CA PHE A 143 9.33 1.65 -27.00
C PHE A 143 8.23 0.60 -27.20
N ALA A 144 7.24 0.53 -26.31
CA ALA A 144 6.09 -0.37 -26.45
C ALA A 144 5.36 -0.16 -27.77
N MET A 145 5.21 1.11 -28.14
CA MET A 145 4.47 1.56 -29.30
C MET A 145 5.17 1.19 -30.60
N ALA A 146 6.48 1.45 -30.68
CA ALA A 146 7.31 0.99 -31.78
C ALA A 146 7.29 -0.54 -31.91
N HIS A 147 7.30 -1.25 -30.78
CA HIS A 147 7.25 -2.71 -30.76
C HIS A 147 5.90 -3.25 -31.24
N ALA A 148 4.78 -2.70 -30.78
CA ALA A 148 3.43 -3.07 -31.21
C ALA A 148 3.20 -2.78 -32.70
N ALA A 149 3.64 -1.62 -33.20
CA ALA A 149 3.57 -1.31 -34.62
C ALA A 149 4.39 -2.30 -35.47
N THR A 150 5.61 -2.64 -35.03
CA THR A 150 6.51 -3.53 -35.78
C THR A 150 5.99 -4.97 -35.81
N HIS A 151 5.54 -5.50 -34.67
CA HIS A 151 5.26 -6.94 -34.54
C HIS A 151 3.78 -7.29 -34.65
N TRP A 152 2.88 -6.38 -34.31
CA TRP A 152 1.43 -6.62 -34.31
C TRP A 152 0.69 -5.79 -35.37
N GLN A 153 1.40 -4.91 -36.08
CA GLN A 153 0.83 -4.02 -37.10
C GLN A 153 -0.30 -3.14 -36.54
N ILE A 154 -0.28 -2.86 -35.24
CA ILE A 154 -1.23 -1.96 -34.58
C ILE A 154 -0.61 -0.57 -34.59
N PRO A 155 -1.18 0.42 -35.29
CA PRO A 155 -0.61 1.76 -35.39
C PRO A 155 -0.95 2.58 -34.14
N LEU A 156 -0.56 2.09 -32.96
CA LEU A 156 -0.85 2.76 -31.69
C LEU A 156 -0.31 4.20 -31.70
N ALA A 157 0.81 4.47 -32.38
CA ALA A 157 1.41 5.80 -32.49
C ALA A 157 0.49 6.87 -33.12
N MET A 158 -0.62 6.48 -33.74
CA MET A 158 -1.63 7.39 -34.29
C MET A 158 -2.68 7.82 -33.26
N LEU A 159 -2.73 7.20 -32.08
CA LEU A 159 -3.68 7.56 -31.03
C LEU A 159 -3.19 8.80 -30.27
N PRO A 160 -4.13 9.67 -29.82
CA PRO A 160 -3.84 10.71 -28.84
C PRO A 160 -3.15 10.13 -27.60
N TYR A 161 -2.23 10.91 -27.02
CA TYR A 161 -1.41 10.48 -25.88
C TYR A 161 -2.26 10.02 -24.69
N GLU A 162 -3.42 10.64 -24.47
CA GLU A 162 -4.36 10.28 -23.40
C GLU A 162 -4.91 8.86 -23.58
N LEU A 163 -5.26 8.47 -24.81
CA LEU A 163 -5.72 7.11 -25.10
C LEU A 163 -4.59 6.08 -24.95
N LEU A 164 -3.35 6.50 -25.21
CA LEU A 164 -2.19 5.65 -25.05
C LEU A 164 -1.85 5.40 -23.59
N LEU A 165 -1.90 6.43 -22.77
CA LEU A 165 -1.81 6.28 -21.33
C LEU A 165 -2.90 5.36 -20.81
N ALA A 166 -4.16 5.55 -21.24
CA ALA A 166 -5.27 4.69 -20.84
C ALA A 166 -5.05 3.22 -21.26
N ILE A 167 -4.60 2.95 -22.49
CA ILE A 167 -4.29 1.59 -22.95
C ILE A 167 -3.18 0.99 -22.10
N CYS A 168 -2.10 1.74 -21.86
CA CYS A 168 -0.96 1.23 -21.12
C CYS A 168 -1.29 0.99 -19.64
N GLU A 169 -2.11 1.84 -19.02
CA GLU A 169 -2.66 1.61 -17.66
C GLU A 169 -3.48 0.32 -17.60
N ASN A 170 -4.32 0.06 -18.61
CA ASN A 170 -5.10 -1.18 -18.68
C ASN A 170 -4.23 -2.42 -18.96
N LEU A 171 -3.11 -2.24 -19.66
CA LEU A 171 -2.18 -3.32 -20.01
C LEU A 171 -1.06 -3.51 -18.98
N GLN A 172 -0.99 -2.72 -17.91
CA GLN A 172 0.13 -2.69 -16.97
C GLN A 172 0.47 -4.06 -16.33
N HIS A 173 -0.50 -4.98 -16.32
CA HIS A 173 -0.35 -6.35 -15.78
C HIS A 173 -0.22 -7.43 -16.86
N SER A 174 -0.18 -7.05 -18.14
CA SER A 174 -0.06 -7.98 -19.26
C SER A 174 1.37 -8.48 -19.44
N VAL A 175 1.51 -9.67 -20.04
CA VAL A 175 2.81 -10.23 -20.44
C VAL A 175 3.52 -9.31 -21.45
N PHE A 176 2.77 -8.63 -22.32
CA PHE A 176 3.33 -7.65 -23.24
C PHE A 176 4.02 -6.50 -22.50
N TRP A 177 3.34 -5.91 -21.51
CA TRP A 177 3.90 -4.79 -20.78
C TRP A 177 5.11 -5.21 -19.94
N ARG A 178 5.05 -6.41 -19.36
CA ARG A 178 6.19 -7.04 -18.68
C ARG A 178 7.41 -7.13 -19.60
N TYR A 179 7.22 -7.61 -20.83
CA TYR A 179 8.29 -7.72 -21.84
C TYR A 179 8.88 -6.36 -22.21
N VAL A 180 8.03 -5.35 -22.45
CA VAL A 180 8.46 -3.97 -22.79
C VAL A 180 9.33 -3.41 -21.68
N LEU A 181 8.85 -3.42 -20.43
CA LEU A 181 9.57 -2.88 -19.28
C LEU A 181 10.90 -3.61 -19.06
N ALA A 182 10.88 -4.93 -19.23
CA ALA A 182 12.08 -5.74 -19.11
C ALA A 182 13.13 -5.38 -20.16
N ARG A 183 12.73 -5.31 -21.43
CA ARG A 183 13.64 -5.00 -22.54
C ARG A 183 14.19 -3.60 -22.44
N GLU A 184 13.38 -2.64 -22.02
CA GLU A 184 13.82 -1.26 -21.81
C GLU A 184 14.85 -1.16 -20.68
N PHE A 185 14.66 -1.92 -19.58
CA PHE A 185 15.65 -2.02 -18.51
C PHE A 185 16.99 -2.56 -19.03
N VAL A 186 16.96 -3.65 -19.80
CA VAL A 186 18.18 -4.28 -20.36
C VAL A 186 18.88 -3.35 -21.34
N ARG A 187 18.14 -2.64 -22.21
CA ARG A 187 18.70 -1.64 -23.12
C ARG A 187 19.43 -0.53 -22.36
N LYS A 188 18.81 0.03 -21.30
CA LYS A 188 19.41 1.05 -20.43
C LYS A 188 20.66 0.52 -19.72
N LEU A 189 20.65 -0.73 -19.27
CA LEU A 189 21.82 -1.39 -18.68
C LEU A 189 22.98 -1.52 -19.69
N ILE A 190 22.71 -1.99 -20.91
CA ILE A 190 23.72 -2.13 -21.97
C ILE A 190 24.38 -0.77 -22.27
N ALA A 191 23.57 0.29 -22.40
CA ALA A 191 24.07 1.64 -22.66
C ALA A 191 25.02 2.16 -21.57
N LYS A 192 24.80 1.77 -20.31
CA LYS A 192 25.61 2.20 -19.15
C LYS A 192 26.74 1.23 -18.77
N ALA A 193 26.75 0.01 -19.30
CA ALA A 193 27.75 -1.00 -18.95
C ALA A 193 29.20 -0.62 -19.36
N ASN A 194 29.36 0.31 -20.31
CA ASN A 194 30.68 0.80 -20.71
C ASN A 194 31.24 1.90 -19.78
N ASP A 195 30.41 2.43 -18.88
CA ASP A 195 30.80 3.48 -17.94
C ASP A 195 31.61 2.87 -16.77
N LYS A 196 32.91 3.16 -16.71
CA LYS A 196 33.84 2.57 -15.75
C LYS A 196 33.91 3.31 -14.42
N THR A 197 33.21 4.45 -14.28
CA THR A 197 33.25 5.22 -13.03
C THR A 197 32.47 4.48 -11.94
N SER A 198 33.19 3.79 -11.07
CA SER A 198 32.69 3.31 -9.79
C SER A 198 33.37 4.13 -8.70
N THR A 199 32.59 4.86 -7.92
CA THR A 199 33.08 5.70 -6.82
C THR A 199 32.29 5.43 -5.56
N THR A 200 32.95 5.34 -4.42
CA THR A 200 32.31 5.23 -3.11
C THR A 200 32.78 6.39 -2.24
N THR A 201 31.85 7.03 -1.55
CA THR A 201 32.07 8.21 -0.70
C THR A 201 31.02 8.24 0.41
N THR A 202 31.07 9.20 1.33
CA THR A 202 30.04 9.42 2.35
C THR A 202 29.07 10.51 1.91
N LEU A 203 27.84 10.50 2.44
CA LEU A 203 26.88 11.58 2.14
C LEU A 203 27.43 12.95 2.55
N SER A 204 28.19 13.05 3.65
CA SER A 204 28.81 14.29 4.12
C SER A 204 29.70 14.97 3.08
N GLN A 205 30.28 14.21 2.13
CA GLN A 205 31.14 14.72 1.06
C GLN A 205 30.36 15.16 -0.19
N ILE A 206 29.03 14.97 -0.24
CA ILE A 206 28.20 15.25 -1.42
C ILE A 206 27.39 16.54 -1.22
N ALA A 207 27.55 17.49 -2.15
CA ALA A 207 26.71 18.68 -2.26
C ALA A 207 25.40 18.38 -3.00
N SER A 208 25.52 17.72 -4.15
CA SER A 208 24.39 17.33 -4.97
C SER A 208 24.76 16.20 -5.93
N TRP A 209 23.77 15.43 -6.33
CA TRP A 209 23.90 14.41 -7.34
C TRP A 209 22.55 14.16 -8.03
N LYS A 210 22.57 13.98 -9.34
CA LYS A 210 21.42 13.48 -10.11
C LYS A 210 21.79 12.19 -10.81
N ARG A 211 20.86 11.23 -10.87
CA ARG A 211 21.07 9.95 -11.54
C ARG A 211 21.60 10.13 -12.97
N GLY A 212 22.68 9.41 -13.28
CA GLY A 212 23.39 9.52 -14.56
C GLY A 212 24.49 10.60 -14.61
N SER A 213 24.66 11.41 -13.56
CA SER A 213 25.77 12.38 -13.42
C SER A 213 26.80 11.94 -12.38
N ALA A 214 27.96 12.61 -12.35
CA ALA A 214 28.94 12.45 -11.29
C ALA A 214 28.54 13.27 -10.03
N PRO A 215 28.79 12.76 -8.80
CA PRO A 215 28.46 13.50 -7.58
C PRO A 215 29.33 14.77 -7.45
N LYS A 216 28.71 15.89 -7.08
CA LYS A 216 29.41 17.14 -6.78
C LYS A 216 29.86 17.15 -5.32
N ILE A 217 31.09 17.58 -5.07
CA ILE A 217 31.70 17.61 -3.74
C ILE A 217 31.11 18.74 -2.90
N ALA A 218 30.85 18.47 -1.62
CA ALA A 218 30.40 19.45 -0.63
C ALA A 218 31.47 20.51 -0.32
N THR A 219 31.06 21.77 -0.31
CA THR A 219 31.83 22.91 0.21
C THR A 219 31.50 23.14 1.69
N PRO A 220 32.31 23.89 2.45
CA PRO A 220 32.05 24.15 3.87
C PRO A 220 30.74 24.88 4.16
N ASP A 221 30.24 25.66 3.20
CA ASP A 221 28.97 26.38 3.22
C ASP A 221 27.78 25.55 2.69
N ALA A 222 28.00 24.26 2.40
CA ALA A 222 26.92 23.37 2.02
C ALA A 222 25.87 23.28 3.15
N GLY A 223 24.59 23.30 2.76
CA GLY A 223 23.47 23.27 3.70
C GLY A 223 23.50 22.13 4.73
N SER A 224 22.80 22.33 5.84
CA SER A 224 22.81 21.46 7.02
C SER A 224 21.83 20.28 6.96
N TYR A 225 21.01 20.20 5.90
CA TYR A 225 20.05 19.13 5.68
C TYR A 225 20.25 18.46 4.33
N PHE A 226 19.81 17.21 4.22
CA PHE A 226 19.66 16.51 2.95
C PHE A 226 18.20 16.43 2.57
N ARG A 227 17.94 16.47 1.27
CA ARG A 227 16.76 15.84 0.67
C ARG A 227 17.22 14.77 -0.33
N LEU A 228 16.72 13.55 -0.15
CA LEU A 228 16.97 12.43 -1.04
C LEU A 228 15.68 12.13 -1.79
N THR A 229 15.69 12.23 -3.11
CA THR A 229 14.53 11.90 -3.95
C THR A 229 14.72 10.52 -4.55
N ILE A 230 13.70 9.67 -4.40
CA ILE A 230 13.69 8.27 -4.80
C ILE A 230 12.50 8.06 -5.73
N ASP A 231 12.68 7.34 -6.83
CA ASP A 231 11.59 6.91 -7.73
C ASP A 231 11.58 5.38 -7.88
N SER A 232 10.77 4.86 -8.82
CA SER A 232 10.65 3.42 -9.10
C SER A 232 11.95 2.73 -9.54
N ARG A 233 12.96 3.51 -9.93
CA ARG A 233 14.31 3.07 -10.32
C ARG A 233 15.36 3.26 -9.22
N GLY A 234 14.96 3.67 -8.01
CA GLY A 234 15.85 3.87 -6.87
C GLY A 234 16.20 5.33 -6.63
N LEU A 235 17.40 5.60 -6.11
CA LEU A 235 17.83 6.97 -5.81
C LEU A 235 17.93 7.80 -7.11
N GLN A 236 17.20 8.90 -7.17
CA GLN A 236 17.11 9.80 -8.32
C GLN A 236 17.97 11.05 -8.11
N GLU A 237 17.91 11.64 -6.92
CA GLU A 237 18.59 12.89 -6.60
C GLU A 237 19.03 12.95 -5.12
N ILE A 238 20.17 13.58 -4.89
CA ILE A 238 20.70 13.97 -3.57
C ILE A 238 20.90 15.48 -3.63
N GLU A 239 20.39 16.22 -2.65
CA GLU A 239 20.59 17.66 -2.55
C GLU A 239 20.86 18.09 -1.10
N ARG A 240 21.66 19.15 -0.95
CA ARG A 240 21.87 19.87 0.31
C ARG A 240 20.91 21.03 0.42
N LEU A 241 20.23 21.13 1.56
CA LEU A 241 19.31 22.20 1.90
C LEU A 241 19.85 23.01 3.08
N VAL A 242 19.66 24.33 3.04
CA VAL A 242 20.06 25.23 4.12
C VAL A 242 19.24 24.94 5.38
N ASP A 243 17.94 24.72 5.22
CA ASP A 243 16.99 24.44 6.30
C ASP A 243 16.01 23.33 5.90
N ILE A 244 15.22 22.86 6.86
CA ILE A 244 14.14 21.90 6.63
C ILE A 244 13.12 22.54 5.67
N PRO A 245 12.74 21.86 4.57
CA PRO A 245 11.73 22.37 3.66
C PRO A 245 10.40 22.57 4.37
N ALA A 246 9.71 23.66 4.07
CA ALA A 246 8.36 23.92 4.56
C ALA A 246 7.41 22.76 4.18
N ARG A 247 6.39 22.54 5.02
CA ARG A 247 5.34 21.53 4.76
C ARG A 247 4.78 21.72 3.35
N SER A 248 4.83 20.66 2.57
CA SER A 248 4.29 20.64 1.21
C SER A 248 2.97 19.89 1.19
N ALA A 249 1.91 20.57 0.76
CA ALA A 249 0.61 19.94 0.47
C ALA A 249 0.64 19.06 -0.80
N MET A 250 1.71 19.15 -1.59
CA MET A 250 1.88 18.34 -2.81
C MET A 250 2.42 16.95 -2.44
N ARG A 251 1.57 15.93 -2.63
CA ARG A 251 1.93 14.51 -2.55
C ARG A 251 2.42 13.99 -3.90
N SER A 252 3.38 13.07 -3.86
CA SER A 252 3.84 12.30 -5.03
C SER A 252 3.50 10.82 -4.90
N GLU A 253 2.80 10.30 -5.90
CA GLU A 253 2.57 8.85 -6.05
C GLU A 253 3.79 8.14 -6.69
N ALA A 254 4.67 8.90 -7.37
CA ALA A 254 5.80 8.37 -8.13
C ALA A 254 7.15 8.49 -7.42
N CYS A 255 7.25 9.39 -6.44
CA CYS A 255 8.48 9.65 -5.70
C CYS A 255 8.30 9.40 -4.19
N ALA A 256 9.43 9.18 -3.53
CA ALA A 256 9.56 9.25 -2.09
C ALA A 256 10.76 10.12 -1.72
N TYR A 257 10.69 10.75 -0.56
CA TYR A 257 11.63 11.76 -0.12
C TYR A 257 12.15 11.44 1.28
N VAL A 258 13.46 11.45 1.48
CA VAL A 258 14.05 11.43 2.83
C VAL A 258 14.56 12.84 3.10
N VAL A 259 14.13 13.43 4.20
CA VAL A 259 14.59 14.75 4.66
C VAL A 259 15.14 14.58 6.07
N ASP A 260 16.42 14.85 6.26
CA ASP A 260 17.08 14.72 7.56
C ASP A 260 18.37 15.54 7.60
N SER A 261 18.92 15.74 8.79
CA SER A 261 20.13 16.51 9.02
C SER A 261 21.38 15.80 8.50
N VAL A 262 22.39 16.60 8.17
CA VAL A 262 23.71 16.11 7.78
C VAL A 262 24.41 15.39 8.91
N GLN A 263 24.15 15.78 10.17
CA GLN A 263 24.68 15.12 11.34
C GLN A 263 24.20 13.66 11.43
N GLN A 264 22.94 13.39 11.07
CA GLN A 264 22.37 12.05 11.10
C GLN A 264 22.78 11.21 9.88
N LEU A 265 22.72 11.78 8.68
CA LEU A 265 22.93 11.02 7.44
C LEU A 265 24.37 11.04 6.91
N GLY A 266 25.20 11.98 7.36
CA GLY A 266 26.49 12.29 6.76
C GLY A 266 27.44 11.11 6.63
N GLU A 267 27.46 10.23 7.63
CA GLU A 267 28.36 9.06 7.68
C GLU A 267 27.87 7.86 6.83
N ILE A 268 26.70 7.95 6.21
CA ILE A 268 26.21 6.89 5.33
C ILE A 268 27.13 6.77 4.12
N SER A 269 27.72 5.59 3.95
CA SER A 269 28.46 5.23 2.75
C SER A 269 27.53 5.14 1.55
N THR A 270 27.92 5.75 0.43
CA THR A 270 27.17 5.79 -0.83
C THR A 270 28.05 5.29 -1.96
N SER A 271 27.57 4.31 -2.72
CA SER A 271 28.23 3.86 -3.97
C SER A 271 27.55 4.50 -5.18
N PHE A 272 28.35 4.83 -6.19
CA PHE A 272 27.90 5.30 -7.50
C PHE A 272 28.51 4.40 -8.56
N GLN A 273 27.66 3.71 -9.34
CA GLN A 273 28.10 2.79 -10.39
C GLN A 273 26.97 2.60 -11.40
N LEU A 274 27.32 2.50 -12.70
CA LEU A 274 26.36 2.43 -13.82
C LEU A 274 25.41 3.65 -13.88
N GLY A 275 25.87 4.81 -13.39
CA GLY A 275 25.05 6.01 -13.24
C GLY A 275 23.95 5.90 -12.17
N LEU A 276 23.95 4.85 -11.35
CA LEU A 276 23.04 4.61 -10.25
C LEU A 276 23.75 4.86 -8.92
N ALA A 277 22.99 5.18 -7.88
CA ALA A 277 23.50 5.37 -6.53
C ALA A 277 22.78 4.45 -5.53
N ARG A 278 23.52 3.98 -4.52
CA ARG A 278 22.95 3.21 -3.42
C ARG A 278 23.62 3.55 -2.09
N LEU A 279 22.79 3.66 -1.05
CA LEU A 279 23.17 3.94 0.33
C LEU A 279 23.42 2.63 1.09
N TYR A 280 24.36 2.70 2.04
CA TYR A 280 24.68 1.62 2.96
C TYR A 280 24.69 2.16 4.39
N PRO A 281 23.51 2.31 5.00
CA PRO A 281 23.40 2.69 6.40
C PRO A 281 24.12 1.67 7.29
N PRO A 282 24.83 2.12 8.34
CA PRO A 282 25.45 1.21 9.30
C PRO A 282 24.40 0.34 10.01
N SER A 283 24.76 -0.92 10.28
CA SER A 283 23.83 -1.92 10.81
C SER A 283 23.52 -1.77 12.30
N LYS A 284 24.25 -0.91 13.02
CA LYS A 284 24.09 -0.67 14.47
C LYS A 284 24.13 0.84 14.75
N GLY A 285 23.30 1.28 15.69
CA GLY A 285 23.34 2.64 16.25
C GLY A 285 22.67 3.72 15.41
N MET A 286 22.28 3.45 14.17
CA MET A 286 21.58 4.43 13.32
C MET A 286 20.07 4.27 13.40
N ARG A 287 19.36 5.41 13.48
CA ARG A 287 17.91 5.46 13.33
C ARG A 287 17.52 5.00 11.93
N GLN A 288 16.36 4.33 11.82
CA GLN A 288 15.84 3.93 10.52
C GLN A 288 15.52 5.16 9.65
N LEU A 289 15.91 5.07 8.38
CA LEU A 289 15.61 6.09 7.39
C LEU A 289 14.10 6.11 7.11
N ARG A 290 13.50 7.29 7.30
CA ARG A 290 12.08 7.56 7.02
C ARG A 290 11.97 8.27 5.70
N SER A 291 11.20 7.69 4.80
CA SER A 291 10.84 8.29 3.52
C SER A 291 9.39 8.74 3.55
N TRP A 292 9.10 9.84 2.86
CA TRP A 292 7.80 10.49 2.78
C TRP A 292 7.30 10.50 1.34
N ASP A 293 6.00 10.57 1.13
CA ASP A 293 5.40 10.81 -0.19
C ASP A 293 5.37 12.31 -0.57
N THR A 294 5.78 13.20 0.34
CA THR A 294 5.88 14.65 0.12
C THR A 294 7.33 15.13 0.26
N PRO A 295 7.79 16.10 -0.58
CA PRO A 295 9.14 16.66 -0.50
C PRO A 295 9.37 17.58 0.70
N GLY A 296 8.31 17.96 1.40
CA GLY A 296 8.33 18.78 2.62
C GLY A 296 7.49 18.11 3.69
N PRO A 297 8.07 17.22 4.52
CA PRO A 297 7.35 16.46 5.54
C PRO A 297 6.53 17.36 6.49
N PRO A 298 5.36 16.90 6.96
CA PRO A 298 4.50 17.67 7.86
C PRO A 298 5.08 17.80 9.28
N VAL A 299 6.05 16.96 9.64
CA VAL A 299 6.72 16.97 10.95
C VAL A 299 8.25 16.97 10.79
N PRO A 300 8.98 17.51 11.77
CA PRO A 300 10.44 17.50 11.75
C PRO A 300 11.08 16.10 11.68
N PRO A 301 12.33 15.98 11.17
CA PRO A 301 13.02 14.70 11.06
C PRO A 301 13.22 13.95 12.37
N ASP A 302 13.25 14.59 13.53
CA ASP A 302 13.41 14.00 14.87
C ASP A 302 12.09 13.59 15.54
N HIS A 303 10.94 13.98 14.98
CA HIS A 303 9.60 13.67 15.53
C HIS A 303 9.40 12.17 15.81
N GLN A 304 8.86 11.83 16.98
CA GLN A 304 8.63 10.47 17.47
C GLN A 304 7.14 10.13 17.35
N PHE A 305 6.83 8.98 16.75
CA PHE A 305 5.44 8.53 16.58
C PHE A 305 5.10 7.46 17.59
N SER A 306 3.89 7.51 18.13
CA SER A 306 3.20 6.41 18.79
C SER A 306 2.18 5.74 17.85
N PRO A 307 2.20 4.40 17.77
CA PRO A 307 3.28 3.56 18.27
C PRO A 307 4.54 3.74 17.44
N ASP A 308 5.69 3.41 18.03
CA ASP A 308 7.00 3.51 17.38
C ASP A 308 6.95 2.89 15.98
N LEU A 309 7.55 3.63 15.03
CA LEU A 309 7.62 3.20 13.64
C LEU A 309 8.20 1.79 13.57
N GLN A 310 7.33 0.85 13.22
CA GLN A 310 7.78 -0.51 13.06
C GLN A 310 8.81 -0.59 11.95
N PRO A 311 9.84 -1.46 12.10
CA PRO A 311 10.85 -1.67 11.07
C PRO A 311 10.36 -2.14 9.68
N ILE A 312 9.05 -2.33 9.52
CA ILE A 312 8.40 -2.83 8.29
C ILE A 312 7.96 -1.65 7.39
N CYS A 313 7.76 -0.45 7.96
CA CYS A 313 7.15 0.69 7.27
C CYS A 313 8.11 1.90 7.24
N PRO A 314 9.22 1.85 6.47
CA PRO A 314 10.11 3.01 6.33
C PRO A 314 9.52 4.12 5.45
N ARG A 315 8.36 3.89 4.81
CA ARG A 315 7.67 4.87 3.97
C ARG A 315 6.42 5.38 4.67
N LEU A 316 6.28 6.69 4.70
CA LEU A 316 5.18 7.43 5.29
C LEU A 316 4.37 8.09 4.17
N GLY A 317 3.06 7.96 4.28
CA GLY A 317 2.08 8.61 3.44
C GLY A 317 1.39 9.74 4.17
N THR A 318 0.92 10.73 3.42
CA THR A 318 0.22 11.91 3.94
C THR A 318 -1.11 12.11 3.21
N ILE A 319 -2.18 12.33 3.98
CA ILE A 319 -3.52 12.64 3.46
C ILE A 319 -4.03 13.92 4.12
N GLU A 320 -4.20 14.96 3.32
CA GLU A 320 -4.85 16.21 3.73
C GLU A 320 -6.38 16.01 3.80
N THR A 321 -6.92 16.01 5.02
CA THR A 321 -8.33 15.66 5.28
C THR A 321 -9.29 16.75 4.81
N ARG A 322 -8.88 18.03 4.89
CA ARG A 322 -9.71 19.17 4.50
C ARG A 322 -9.96 19.31 3.01
N HIS A 323 -9.07 18.74 2.19
CA HIS A 323 -9.20 18.74 0.72
C HIS A 323 -9.80 17.44 0.17
N SER A 324 -10.20 16.53 1.06
CA SER A 324 -10.79 15.25 0.70
C SER A 324 -12.29 15.27 1.01
N PHE A 325 -13.13 14.85 0.08
CA PHE A 325 -14.57 14.67 0.34
C PHE A 325 -14.88 13.32 1.02
N GLY A 326 -13.88 12.45 1.10
CA GLY A 326 -13.91 11.25 1.90
C GLY A 326 -12.64 10.43 1.81
N ILE A 327 -12.54 9.38 2.60
CA ILE A 327 -11.39 8.47 2.60
C ILE A 327 -11.92 7.03 2.56
N THR A 328 -11.38 6.20 1.66
CA THR A 328 -11.63 4.76 1.65
C THR A 328 -10.49 4.02 2.34
N PHE A 329 -10.84 3.20 3.31
CA PHE A 329 -9.94 2.26 3.98
C PHE A 329 -10.18 0.85 3.45
N PHE A 330 -9.11 0.22 2.98
CA PHE A 330 -9.13 -1.15 2.51
C PHE A 330 -8.78 -2.07 3.68
N ILE A 331 -9.75 -2.74 4.31
CA ILE A 331 -9.51 -3.52 5.54
C ILE A 331 -9.69 -5.01 5.31
N SER A 332 -8.73 -5.82 5.74
CA SER A 332 -8.77 -7.29 5.69
C SER A 332 -8.29 -7.86 7.01
N SER A 333 -9.07 -8.76 7.60
CA SER A 333 -8.73 -9.45 8.86
C SER A 333 -8.32 -8.49 9.98
N GLY A 334 -9.02 -7.36 10.11
CA GLY A 334 -8.73 -6.33 11.11
C GLY A 334 -7.51 -5.46 10.82
N THR A 335 -6.88 -5.59 9.65
CA THR A 335 -5.72 -4.79 9.27
C THR A 335 -6.01 -3.91 8.05
N ILE A 336 -5.56 -2.66 8.07
CA ILE A 336 -5.67 -1.76 6.92
C ILE A 336 -4.61 -2.17 5.89
N ALA A 337 -5.04 -2.56 4.69
CA ALA A 337 -4.17 -2.92 3.59
C ALA A 337 -3.74 -1.71 2.74
N ALA A 338 -4.60 -0.70 2.63
CA ALA A 338 -4.34 0.57 1.94
C ALA A 338 -5.35 1.64 2.37
N ILE A 339 -5.02 2.89 2.08
CA ILE A 339 -5.88 4.06 2.32
C ILE A 339 -5.91 4.86 1.00
N HIS A 340 -7.09 5.36 0.62
CA HIS A 340 -7.28 6.22 -0.53
C HIS A 340 -8.04 7.49 -0.13
N ALA A 341 -7.46 8.65 -0.41
CA ALA A 341 -8.13 9.93 -0.23
C ALA A 341 -8.91 10.29 -1.50
N HIS A 342 -10.21 10.56 -1.34
CA HIS A 342 -11.06 10.98 -2.44
C HIS A 342 -11.01 12.50 -2.58
N THR A 343 -10.47 12.95 -3.72
CA THR A 343 -10.44 14.36 -4.13
C THR A 343 -11.09 14.51 -5.50
N GLU A 344 -11.32 15.73 -5.96
CA GLU A 344 -11.84 15.98 -7.31
C GLU A 344 -10.97 15.35 -8.41
N GLN A 345 -9.65 15.32 -8.22
CA GLN A 345 -8.70 14.73 -9.17
C GLN A 345 -8.60 13.21 -9.05
N ALA A 346 -8.91 12.64 -7.89
CA ALA A 346 -8.85 11.19 -7.63
C ALA A 346 -10.13 10.67 -6.97
N PRO A 347 -11.29 10.76 -7.65
CA PRO A 347 -12.58 10.49 -7.04
C PRO A 347 -12.86 9.01 -6.79
N SER A 348 -12.12 8.10 -7.45
CA SER A 348 -12.29 6.64 -7.33
C SER A 348 -11.08 5.99 -6.66
N ALA A 349 -11.35 5.06 -5.74
CA ALA A 349 -10.30 4.28 -5.06
C ALA A 349 -9.87 3.04 -5.86
N TYR A 350 -10.39 2.83 -7.08
CA TYR A 350 -10.14 1.63 -7.89
C TYR A 350 -8.67 1.42 -8.24
N SER A 351 -7.95 2.49 -8.60
CA SER A 351 -6.52 2.38 -8.89
C SER A 351 -5.73 1.96 -7.65
N CYS A 352 -6.11 2.44 -6.46
CA CYS A 352 -5.51 2.04 -5.18
C CYS A 352 -5.76 0.56 -4.90
N PHE A 353 -6.99 0.07 -5.14
CA PHE A 353 -7.33 -1.34 -5.02
C PHE A 353 -6.49 -2.23 -5.93
N LEU A 354 -6.31 -1.85 -7.21
CA LEU A 354 -5.52 -2.65 -8.16
C LEU A 354 -4.04 -2.79 -7.76
N ARG A 355 -3.49 -1.81 -7.03
CA ARG A 355 -2.12 -1.86 -6.49
C ARG A 355 -1.95 -2.83 -5.31
N LEU A 356 -3.03 -3.33 -4.72
CA LEU A 356 -2.96 -4.33 -3.66
C LEU A 356 -2.47 -5.67 -4.21
N ASN A 357 -1.74 -6.41 -3.37
CA ASN A 357 -1.37 -7.80 -3.64
C ASN A 357 -2.62 -8.61 -4.10
N PRO A 358 -2.54 -9.41 -5.19
CA PRO A 358 -3.64 -10.22 -5.70
C PRO A 358 -4.39 -11.05 -4.63
N VAL A 359 -3.69 -11.56 -3.63
CA VAL A 359 -4.27 -12.34 -2.52
C VAL A 359 -5.11 -11.43 -1.61
N LYS A 360 -4.63 -10.23 -1.27
CA LYS A 360 -5.38 -9.26 -0.44
C LYS A 360 -6.61 -8.73 -1.16
N ARG A 361 -6.53 -8.50 -2.48
CA ARG A 361 -7.66 -8.02 -3.30
C ARG A 361 -8.91 -8.89 -3.18
N LYS A 362 -8.75 -10.19 -2.92
CA LYS A 362 -9.87 -11.13 -2.78
C LYS A 362 -10.68 -10.96 -1.49
N TRP A 363 -10.08 -10.43 -0.43
CA TRP A 363 -10.66 -10.50 0.92
C TRP A 363 -10.89 -9.14 1.57
N VAL A 364 -10.51 -8.06 0.89
CA VAL A 364 -10.53 -6.71 1.44
C VAL A 364 -11.93 -6.08 1.37
N ALA A 365 -12.41 -5.55 2.49
CA ALA A 365 -13.58 -4.70 2.56
C ALA A 365 -13.21 -3.24 2.26
N TRP A 366 -14.08 -2.53 1.56
CA TRP A 366 -13.90 -1.12 1.24
C TRP A 366 -14.77 -0.30 2.19
N ILE A 367 -14.17 0.37 3.16
CA ILE A 367 -14.91 1.19 4.13
C ILE A 367 -14.66 2.65 3.78
N PHE A 368 -15.66 3.28 3.17
CA PHE A 368 -15.64 4.70 2.85
C PHE A 368 -16.08 5.52 4.06
N VAL A 369 -15.39 6.63 4.33
CA VAL A 369 -15.75 7.61 5.34
C VAL A 369 -15.98 8.95 4.64
N PRO A 370 -17.22 9.44 4.55
CA PRO A 370 -17.51 10.78 4.05
C PRO A 370 -16.89 11.83 4.97
N ILE A 371 -16.25 12.85 4.41
CA ILE A 371 -15.60 13.93 5.16
C ILE A 371 -16.15 15.26 4.68
N HIS A 372 -16.65 16.06 5.62
CA HIS A 372 -17.11 17.43 5.39
C HIS A 372 -16.38 18.36 6.36
N GLY A 373 -15.49 19.22 5.84
CA GLY A 373 -14.72 20.17 6.65
C GLY A 373 -13.45 19.61 7.30
N GLY A 374 -13.14 18.33 7.11
CA GLY A 374 -11.95 17.65 7.63
C GLY A 374 -12.24 16.69 8.79
N ILE A 375 -11.18 16.11 9.33
CA ILE A 375 -11.20 15.30 10.55
C ILE A 375 -10.61 16.16 11.68
N ASP A 376 -11.22 16.10 12.87
CA ASP A 376 -10.83 16.93 14.01
C ASP A 376 -9.90 16.19 14.98
N LYS A 377 -10.02 14.86 15.10
CA LYS A 377 -9.08 14.02 15.87
C LYS A 377 -8.96 12.62 15.28
N PHE A 378 -7.76 12.06 15.39
CA PHE A 378 -7.49 10.65 15.14
C PHE A 378 -7.26 9.94 16.47
N GLY A 379 -7.66 8.68 16.55
CA GLY A 379 -7.36 7.83 17.69
C GLY A 379 -7.22 6.37 17.29
N PHE A 380 -6.79 5.55 18.24
CA PHE A 380 -6.67 4.12 18.07
C PHE A 380 -7.26 3.41 19.28
N ARG A 381 -8.07 2.38 19.00
CA ARG A 381 -8.63 1.48 20.01
C ARG A 381 -7.85 0.19 20.03
N THR A 382 -7.18 -0.10 21.14
CA THR A 382 -6.58 -1.41 21.42
C THR A 382 -7.58 -2.31 22.13
N PRO A 383 -7.67 -3.61 21.80
CA PRO A 383 -8.51 -4.54 22.53
C PRO A 383 -7.85 -4.90 23.87
N LEU A 384 -8.68 -5.12 24.90
CA LEU A 384 -8.19 -5.62 26.18
C LEU A 384 -7.84 -7.09 26.06
N LEU A 385 -6.59 -7.43 26.37
CA LEU A 385 -6.10 -8.80 26.32
C LEU A 385 -6.16 -9.48 27.69
N PRO A 386 -6.47 -10.78 27.73
CA PRO A 386 -6.19 -11.61 28.89
C PRO A 386 -4.69 -11.58 29.23
N PRO A 387 -4.31 -11.72 30.52
CA PRO A 387 -2.91 -11.81 30.92
C PRO A 387 -2.14 -12.88 30.12
N GLY A 388 -1.00 -12.52 29.53
CA GLY A 388 -0.14 -13.43 28.77
C GLY A 388 -0.50 -13.61 27.28
N ALA A 389 -1.63 -13.05 26.82
CA ALA A 389 -1.91 -12.99 25.39
C ALA A 389 -1.10 -11.87 24.73
N THR A 390 -0.52 -12.15 23.57
CA THR A 390 0.14 -11.16 22.71
C THR A 390 -0.62 -11.06 21.41
N LEU A 391 -1.00 -9.85 21.02
CA LEU A 391 -1.60 -9.63 19.72
C LEU A 391 -0.53 -9.58 18.64
N PRO A 392 -0.90 -9.87 17.37
CA PRO A 392 -0.18 -9.32 16.25
C PRO A 392 -0.04 -7.81 16.47
N PRO A 393 1.08 -7.19 16.07
CA PRO A 393 1.19 -5.75 16.11
C PRO A 393 0.01 -5.11 15.37
N PHE A 394 -0.75 -4.27 16.10
CA PHE A 394 -1.93 -3.50 15.66
C PHE A 394 -3.21 -4.30 15.36
N ALA A 395 -3.55 -5.28 16.20
CA ALA A 395 -4.97 -5.64 16.32
C ALA A 395 -5.69 -4.52 17.06
N GLY A 396 -6.58 -3.79 16.38
CA GLY A 396 -7.24 -2.60 16.91
C GLY A 396 -8.18 -1.95 15.90
N SER A 397 -8.78 -0.83 16.29
CA SER A 397 -9.67 -0.04 15.43
C SER A 397 -9.20 1.40 15.36
N LEU A 398 -9.19 1.99 14.16
CA LEU A 398 -8.93 3.42 13.97
C LEU A 398 -10.19 4.22 14.34
N LEU A 399 -10.01 5.26 15.14
CA LEU A 399 -11.05 6.17 15.60
C LEU A 399 -10.91 7.50 14.86
N LEU A 400 -12.01 8.01 14.31
CA LEU A 400 -12.07 9.29 13.63
C LEU A 400 -13.13 10.15 14.30
N HIS A 401 -12.77 11.34 14.77
CA HIS A 401 -13.72 12.31 15.29
C HIS A 401 -13.92 13.43 14.26
N MET A 402 -15.17 13.70 13.90
CA MET A 402 -15.56 14.79 13.00
C MET A 402 -16.69 15.59 13.65
N LYS A 403 -16.61 16.91 13.62
CA LYS A 403 -17.55 17.83 14.27
C LYS A 403 -18.99 17.70 13.75
N ILE A 404 -19.14 17.49 12.44
CA ILE A 404 -20.47 17.44 11.79
C ILE A 404 -21.03 16.01 11.83
N SER A 405 -20.25 15.03 11.39
CA SER A 405 -20.73 13.64 11.29
C SER A 405 -20.66 12.89 12.62
N GLY A 406 -19.83 13.30 13.59
CA GLY A 406 -19.55 12.54 14.81
C GLY A 406 -18.48 11.46 14.62
N GLU A 407 -18.36 10.53 15.57
CA GLU A 407 -17.27 9.55 15.60
C GLU A 407 -17.48 8.36 14.65
N VAL A 408 -16.40 7.89 14.01
CA VAL A 408 -16.38 6.67 13.18
C VAL A 408 -15.32 5.72 13.73
N VAL A 409 -15.68 4.44 13.81
CA VAL A 409 -14.77 3.36 14.20
C VAL A 409 -14.50 2.46 12.99
N LEU A 410 -13.23 2.28 12.67
CA LEU A 410 -12.77 1.48 11.53
C LEU A 410 -11.94 0.31 12.02
N GLY A 411 -12.52 -0.89 12.05
CA GLY A 411 -11.84 -2.09 12.51
C GLY A 411 -12.82 -3.14 13.01
N PRO A 412 -12.32 -4.24 13.61
CA PRO A 412 -13.17 -5.27 14.16
C PRO A 412 -14.06 -4.73 15.28
N TYR A 413 -15.24 -5.31 15.43
CA TYR A 413 -16.14 -4.99 16.53
C TYR A 413 -15.52 -5.38 17.87
N MET A 414 -15.52 -4.45 18.83
CA MET A 414 -14.97 -4.66 20.18
C MET A 414 -16.01 -4.30 21.24
N HIS A 415 -16.15 -5.17 22.23
CA HIS A 415 -16.94 -4.89 23.43
C HIS A 415 -16.18 -3.99 24.38
N ASP A 416 -14.91 -4.30 24.65
CA ASP A 416 -14.07 -3.51 25.56
C ASP A 416 -12.72 -3.22 24.89
N GLY A 417 -12.13 -2.09 25.25
CA GLY A 417 -10.87 -1.64 24.68
C GLY A 417 -10.26 -0.48 25.46
N ARG A 418 -9.19 0.07 24.92
CA ARG A 418 -8.61 1.34 25.36
C ARG A 418 -8.43 2.26 24.18
N ASP A 419 -8.91 3.47 24.33
CA ASP A 419 -8.84 4.51 23.33
C ASP A 419 -7.65 5.42 23.63
N LEU A 420 -6.81 5.60 22.63
CA LEU A 420 -5.72 6.56 22.62
C LEU A 420 -6.02 7.59 21.54
N TRP A 421 -6.22 8.85 21.93
CA TRP A 421 -6.48 9.96 21.01
C TRP A 421 -5.19 10.72 20.76
N MET A 422 -4.82 10.91 19.49
CA MET A 422 -3.56 11.55 19.10
C MET A 422 -3.61 13.08 19.28
N GLU A 423 -2.47 13.69 19.60
CA GLU A 423 -2.34 15.15 19.79
C GLU A 423 -1.91 15.92 18.53
N ASP A 424 -1.51 15.23 17.46
CA ASP A 424 -1.00 15.88 16.25
C ASP A 424 -2.08 16.68 15.50
N ASP A 425 -1.61 17.51 14.56
CA ASP A 425 -2.46 18.24 13.64
C ASP A 425 -3.43 17.30 12.89
N PRO A 426 -4.74 17.37 13.16
CA PRO A 426 -5.72 16.46 12.60
C PRO A 426 -6.02 16.74 11.11
N THR A 427 -5.45 17.82 10.56
CA THR A 427 -5.59 18.13 9.13
C THR A 427 -4.82 17.17 8.24
N THR A 428 -3.77 16.50 8.75
CA THR A 428 -3.00 15.50 7.99
C THR A 428 -3.04 14.15 8.68
N LEU A 429 -3.62 13.16 8.00
CA LEU A 429 -3.42 11.77 8.38
C LEU A 429 -2.04 11.32 7.90
N ILE A 430 -1.15 11.03 8.84
CA ILE A 430 0.14 10.38 8.58
C ILE A 430 -0.04 8.87 8.74
N HIS A 431 0.44 8.08 7.80
CA HIS A 431 0.35 6.63 7.88
C HIS A 431 1.56 5.90 7.31
N GLY A 432 1.89 4.74 7.87
CA GLY A 432 2.91 3.85 7.32
C GLY A 432 2.43 3.18 6.04
N ILE A 433 3.15 3.31 4.93
CA ILE A 433 2.86 2.63 3.67
C ILE A 433 3.55 1.25 3.67
N SER A 434 2.79 0.19 3.50
CA SER A 434 3.31 -1.18 3.35
C SER A 434 2.68 -1.92 2.19
N ARG A 435 3.50 -2.53 1.33
CA ARG A 435 3.02 -3.37 0.20
C ARG A 435 2.68 -4.80 0.62
N MET A 436 3.36 -5.31 1.65
CA MET A 436 3.18 -6.67 2.16
C MET A 436 2.49 -6.66 3.53
N GLY A 437 2.80 -5.68 4.37
CA GLY A 437 2.24 -5.50 5.71
C GLY A 437 0.94 -4.71 5.74
N ALA A 438 0.54 -4.31 6.93
CA ALA A 438 -0.58 -3.40 7.10
C ALA A 438 -0.09 -1.94 7.12
N VAL A 439 -1.02 -1.06 6.81
CA VAL A 439 -0.92 0.39 6.92
C VAL A 439 -1.38 0.78 8.32
N TYR A 440 -0.67 1.71 8.94
CA TYR A 440 -0.96 2.14 10.29
C TYR A 440 -0.99 3.66 10.33
N PRO A 441 -2.08 4.29 10.79
CA PRO A 441 -2.07 5.68 11.22
C PRO A 441 -0.99 5.90 12.27
N LEU A 442 -0.37 7.07 12.23
CA LEU A 442 0.72 7.45 13.13
C LEU A 442 0.42 8.82 13.69
N GLY A 443 0.69 8.98 14.99
CA GLY A 443 0.59 10.25 15.68
C GLY A 443 1.43 10.25 16.93
N THR A 444 1.19 11.19 17.83
CA THR A 444 1.81 11.38 19.12
C THR A 444 0.75 11.08 20.16
N ALA A 445 1.07 10.17 21.07
CA ALA A 445 0.20 9.86 22.20
C ALA A 445 0.30 10.96 23.27
N PRO A 446 -0.83 11.41 23.85
CA PRO A 446 -0.83 12.26 25.02
C PRO A 446 -0.12 11.55 26.17
N ARG A 447 0.58 12.30 27.02
CA ARG A 447 1.31 11.74 28.17
C ARG A 447 0.91 12.43 29.45
N ASN A 448 0.75 11.64 30.51
CA ASN A 448 0.47 12.14 31.85
C ASN A 448 1.73 12.76 32.48
N GLU A 449 1.60 13.31 33.69
CA GLU A 449 2.72 13.91 34.45
C GLU A 449 3.90 12.93 34.70
N GLU A 450 3.62 11.63 34.69
CA GLU A 450 4.59 10.55 34.88
C GLU A 450 5.26 10.12 33.56
N GLY A 451 4.82 10.67 32.42
CA GLY A 451 5.35 10.40 31.09
C GLY A 451 4.79 9.15 30.42
N GLU A 452 3.73 8.55 30.97
CA GLU A 452 3.02 7.38 30.42
C GLU A 452 1.93 7.82 29.44
N GLU A 453 1.65 7.01 28.42
CA GLU A 453 0.61 7.30 27.42
C GLU A 453 -0.78 7.31 28.08
N GLU A 454 -1.55 8.38 27.84
CA GLU A 454 -2.91 8.51 28.36
C GLU A 454 -3.90 7.70 27.51
N GLU A 455 -4.39 6.61 28.09
CA GLU A 455 -5.41 5.74 27.51
C GLU A 455 -6.73 5.88 28.26
N VAL A 456 -7.85 5.93 27.53
CA VAL A 456 -9.20 5.97 28.10
C VAL A 456 -9.85 4.59 27.97
N PHE A 457 -10.32 4.02 29.08
CA PHE A 457 -11.06 2.76 29.03
C PHE A 457 -12.35 2.93 28.21
N TYR A 458 -12.54 2.05 27.23
CA TYR A 458 -13.73 2.01 26.41
C TYR A 458 -14.54 0.75 26.71
N GLN A 459 -15.83 0.96 26.94
CA GLN A 459 -16.84 -0.09 26.95
C GLN A 459 -17.92 0.26 25.92
N ASN A 460 -18.18 -0.68 25.02
CA ASN A 460 -19.19 -0.54 24.00
C ASN A 460 -20.57 -0.53 24.67
N PRO A 461 -21.35 0.55 24.52
CA PRO A 461 -22.69 0.61 25.10
C PRO A 461 -23.65 -0.41 24.47
N MET A 462 -23.29 -0.95 23.30
CA MET A 462 -24.08 -1.95 22.58
C MET A 462 -23.53 -3.35 22.88
N ASN A 463 -24.32 -4.19 23.54
CA ASN A 463 -23.97 -5.59 23.76
C ASN A 463 -24.42 -6.46 22.58
N LEU A 464 -23.92 -6.17 21.38
CA LEU A 464 -24.26 -6.89 20.14
C LEU A 464 -23.28 -8.03 19.88
N SER A 465 -23.76 -9.13 19.32
CA SER A 465 -22.93 -10.24 18.87
C SER A 465 -22.74 -10.20 17.34
N PRO A 466 -21.50 -10.23 16.84
CA PRO A 466 -21.23 -10.31 15.40
C PRO A 466 -21.92 -11.52 14.75
N PRO A 467 -22.65 -11.34 13.64
CA PRO A 467 -23.39 -12.43 12.99
C PRO A 467 -22.51 -13.42 12.21
N PHE A 468 -21.24 -13.07 11.96
CA PHE A 468 -20.25 -13.89 11.27
C PHE A 468 -18.83 -13.52 11.72
N GLU A 469 -17.87 -14.40 11.44
CA GLU A 469 -16.46 -14.19 11.76
C GLU A 469 -15.89 -12.98 10.99
N HIS A 470 -15.01 -12.22 11.65
CA HIS A 470 -14.39 -11.01 11.08
C HIS A 470 -15.38 -9.93 10.61
N ALA A 471 -16.57 -9.87 11.19
CA ALA A 471 -17.54 -8.84 10.86
C ALA A 471 -17.05 -7.44 11.24
N TYR A 472 -17.25 -6.51 10.31
CA TYR A 472 -17.23 -5.08 10.58
C TYR A 472 -18.63 -4.59 10.91
N PHE A 473 -18.70 -3.53 11.70
CA PHE A 473 -19.94 -2.92 12.13
C PHE A 473 -19.94 -1.43 11.81
N SER A 474 -21.07 -0.95 11.30
CA SER A 474 -21.33 0.47 11.08
C SER A 474 -22.79 0.75 11.39
N TYR A 475 -23.12 1.97 11.81
CA TYR A 475 -24.50 2.37 12.05
C TYR A 475 -24.74 3.82 11.63
N ALA A 476 -25.99 4.13 11.33
CA ALA A 476 -26.45 5.49 11.04
C ALA A 476 -27.77 5.74 11.75
N GLU A 477 -27.89 6.91 12.35
CA GLU A 477 -29.20 7.44 12.73
C GLU A 477 -29.94 7.85 11.46
N LEU A 478 -31.23 7.57 11.36
CA LEU A 478 -32.08 7.97 10.25
C LEU A 478 -33.02 9.10 10.67
N ASP A 479 -32.51 10.03 11.46
CA ASP A 479 -33.16 11.30 11.78
C ASP A 479 -32.62 12.41 10.87
N GLU A 480 -33.47 13.38 10.53
CA GLU A 480 -33.15 14.51 9.64
C GLU A 480 -32.44 14.14 8.32
N VAL A 481 -32.76 12.98 7.76
CA VAL A 481 -32.18 12.49 6.50
C VAL A 481 -32.64 13.34 5.31
N VAL A 482 -31.70 13.79 4.49
CA VAL A 482 -31.97 14.54 3.25
C VAL A 482 -31.83 13.68 2.01
N TYR A 483 -30.92 12.71 2.01
CA TYR A 483 -30.76 11.76 0.91
C TYR A 483 -30.18 10.42 1.39
N VAL A 484 -30.42 9.38 0.60
CA VAL A 484 -29.77 8.08 0.75
C VAL A 484 -29.21 7.64 -0.61
N GLU A 485 -27.92 7.36 -0.66
CA GLU A 485 -27.25 6.75 -1.81
C GLU A 485 -27.09 5.25 -1.57
N VAL A 486 -27.54 4.43 -2.52
CA VAL A 486 -27.45 2.96 -2.45
C VAL A 486 -26.47 2.45 -3.50
N TYR A 487 -25.39 1.82 -3.03
CA TYR A 487 -24.31 1.27 -3.85
C TYR A 487 -24.61 -0.20 -4.16
N HIS A 488 -24.79 -0.53 -5.44
CA HIS A 488 -25.18 -1.86 -5.88
C HIS A 488 -24.18 -2.48 -6.85
N ASP A 489 -23.94 -3.77 -6.65
CA ASP A 489 -23.19 -4.60 -7.59
C ASP A 489 -24.14 -5.06 -8.71
N LYS A 490 -23.95 -4.55 -9.93
CA LYS A 490 -24.82 -4.87 -11.07
C LYS A 490 -24.80 -6.36 -11.44
N ALA A 491 -23.65 -7.03 -11.29
CA ALA A 491 -23.50 -8.42 -11.71
C ALA A 491 -24.17 -9.37 -10.72
N LEU A 492 -24.01 -9.09 -9.43
CA LEU A 492 -24.59 -9.90 -8.36
C LEU A 492 -26.02 -9.46 -7.98
N ARG A 493 -26.45 -8.27 -8.41
CA ARG A 493 -27.74 -7.64 -8.05
C ARG A 493 -27.93 -7.50 -6.54
N ILE A 494 -26.85 -7.19 -5.82
CA ILE A 494 -26.87 -7.01 -4.36
C ILE A 494 -26.51 -5.59 -3.96
N CYS A 495 -27.00 -5.13 -2.82
CA CYS A 495 -26.51 -3.91 -2.19
C CYS A 495 -25.19 -4.19 -1.45
N ARG A 496 -24.18 -3.36 -1.71
CA ARG A 496 -22.90 -3.42 -1.00
C ARG A 496 -22.84 -2.46 0.18
N GLY A 497 -23.48 -1.30 0.09
CA GLY A 497 -23.48 -0.30 1.14
C GLY A 497 -24.37 0.90 0.83
N VAL A 498 -24.52 1.78 1.81
CA VAL A 498 -25.31 3.02 1.67
C VAL A 498 -24.60 4.23 2.26
N VAL A 499 -24.83 5.40 1.69
CA VAL A 499 -24.45 6.69 2.30
C VAL A 499 -25.72 7.46 2.66
N VAL A 500 -25.86 7.82 3.93
CA VAL A 500 -26.96 8.61 4.47
C VAL A 500 -26.48 10.05 4.65
N GLY A 501 -27.13 10.99 3.98
CA GLY A 501 -26.87 12.43 4.11
C GLY A 501 -27.87 13.11 5.03
N TYR A 502 -27.40 14.07 5.82
CA TYR A 502 -28.18 14.75 6.85
C TYR A 502 -28.38 16.24 6.57
N LYS A 503 -29.45 16.81 7.14
CA LYS A 503 -29.78 18.23 7.02
C LYS A 503 -28.69 19.16 7.54
N ASN A 504 -27.89 18.70 8.51
CA ASN A 504 -26.75 19.46 9.04
C ASN A 504 -25.53 19.49 8.08
N GLY A 505 -25.63 18.86 6.91
CA GLY A 505 -24.55 18.75 5.92
C GLY A 505 -23.59 17.58 6.18
N GLY A 506 -23.79 16.81 7.24
CA GLY A 506 -23.02 15.60 7.53
C GLY A 506 -23.47 14.41 6.70
N ALA A 507 -22.66 13.36 6.71
CA ALA A 507 -23.03 12.08 6.12
C ALA A 507 -22.39 10.89 6.86
N ARG A 508 -23.04 9.72 6.76
CA ARG A 508 -22.58 8.44 7.29
C ARG A 508 -22.64 7.37 6.22
N ALA A 509 -21.55 6.63 6.05
CA ALA A 509 -21.51 5.49 5.15
C ALA A 509 -21.59 4.17 5.95
N LEU A 510 -22.33 3.21 5.41
CA LEU A 510 -22.56 1.89 5.98
C LEU A 510 -22.22 0.81 4.96
N GLY A 511 -21.70 -0.32 5.43
CA GLY A 511 -21.29 -1.43 4.56
C GLY A 511 -20.11 -1.06 3.66
N GLN A 512 -20.11 -1.58 2.43
CA GLN A 512 -19.08 -1.36 1.42
C GLN A 512 -19.53 -0.36 0.35
N CYS A 513 -19.27 0.93 0.56
CA CYS A 513 -19.53 1.96 -0.45
C CYS A 513 -18.30 2.13 -1.36
N ARG A 514 -18.30 1.55 -2.56
CA ARG A 514 -17.16 1.63 -3.50
C ARG A 514 -17.33 2.80 -4.47
N ILE A 515 -16.94 3.99 -4.00
CA ILE A 515 -17.06 5.24 -4.76
C ILE A 515 -16.35 5.14 -6.12
N GLY A 516 -17.09 5.48 -7.18
CA GLY A 516 -16.61 5.43 -8.56
C GLY A 516 -16.41 4.01 -9.13
N VAL A 517 -16.96 2.98 -8.48
CA VAL A 517 -16.89 1.58 -8.92
C VAL A 517 -18.27 0.96 -8.98
N ASP A 518 -18.99 0.94 -7.86
CA ASP A 518 -20.34 0.40 -7.82
C ASP A 518 -21.32 1.40 -8.42
N ALA A 519 -22.43 0.88 -8.93
CA ALA A 519 -23.48 1.74 -9.44
C ALA A 519 -24.30 2.31 -8.28
N VAL A 520 -24.77 3.55 -8.45
CA VAL A 520 -25.40 4.31 -7.37
C VAL A 520 -26.84 4.64 -7.74
N ARG A 521 -27.76 4.44 -6.79
CA ARG A 521 -29.13 4.96 -6.86
C ARG A 521 -29.32 5.95 -5.72
N VAL A 522 -29.77 7.16 -6.05
CA VAL A 522 -29.98 8.24 -5.07
C VAL A 522 -31.47 8.40 -4.80
N TYR A 523 -31.83 8.45 -3.53
CA TYR A 523 -33.17 8.71 -3.06
C TYR A 523 -33.20 10.04 -2.30
N GLU A 524 -33.93 11.00 -2.85
CA GLU A 524 -34.07 12.34 -2.28
C GLU A 524 -35.21 12.37 -1.26
N ARG A 525 -34.95 12.95 -0.08
CA ARG A 525 -35.91 13.12 1.02
C ARG A 525 -36.75 11.86 1.31
N PRO A 526 -36.12 10.70 1.56
CA PRO A 526 -36.86 9.48 1.85
C PRO A 526 -37.55 9.58 3.22
N LEU A 527 -38.77 9.05 3.30
CA LEU A 527 -39.53 8.91 4.56
C LEU A 527 -39.54 7.46 5.08
N CYS A 528 -39.15 6.52 4.22
CA CYS A 528 -39.06 5.10 4.55
C CYS A 528 -37.83 4.47 3.92
N PHE A 529 -37.21 3.55 4.65
CA PHE A 529 -36.13 2.68 4.20
C PHE A 529 -36.61 1.24 4.25
N CYS A 530 -36.59 0.59 3.09
CA CYS A 530 -37.09 -0.76 2.90
C CYS A 530 -35.93 -1.68 2.59
N TYR A 531 -35.94 -2.87 3.17
CA TYR A 531 -34.95 -3.87 2.85
C TYR A 531 -35.53 -5.26 2.77
N LYS A 532 -34.86 -6.12 2.00
CA LYS A 532 -35.15 -7.53 1.88
C LYS A 532 -33.86 -8.31 2.01
N THR A 533 -33.83 -9.28 2.92
CA THR A 533 -32.69 -10.19 3.05
C THR A 533 -32.67 -11.13 1.85
N THR A 534 -31.52 -11.25 1.22
CA THR A 534 -31.31 -12.11 0.05
C THR A 534 -30.03 -12.92 0.22
N LYS A 535 -29.82 -13.87 -0.70
CA LYS A 535 -28.59 -14.64 -0.79
C LYS A 535 -28.09 -14.65 -2.22
N TYR A 536 -26.78 -14.69 -2.37
CA TYR A 536 -26.17 -14.85 -3.68
C TYR A 536 -25.10 -15.94 -3.67
N LEU A 537 -24.90 -16.56 -4.83
CA LEU A 537 -23.86 -17.57 -5.00
C LEU A 537 -22.52 -16.89 -5.29
N ARG A 538 -21.51 -17.15 -4.47
CA ARG A 538 -20.16 -16.62 -4.71
C ARG A 538 -19.62 -17.16 -6.04
N HIS A 539 -19.26 -16.25 -6.94
CA HIS A 539 -18.79 -16.55 -8.28
C HIS A 539 -17.70 -17.64 -8.30
N GLY A 540 -17.90 -18.68 -9.12
CA GLY A 540 -16.97 -19.80 -9.26
C GLY A 540 -16.93 -20.76 -8.06
N THR A 541 -17.90 -20.68 -7.13
CA THR A 541 -17.99 -21.58 -5.97
C THR A 541 -19.43 -22.02 -5.71
N ARG A 542 -19.63 -22.98 -4.81
CA ARG A 542 -20.95 -23.43 -4.34
C ARG A 542 -21.38 -22.77 -3.01
N VAL A 543 -20.73 -21.68 -2.64
CA VAL A 543 -20.92 -21.05 -1.33
C VAL A 543 -21.94 -19.92 -1.46
N GLU A 544 -23.03 -20.01 -0.72
CA GLU A 544 -24.02 -18.93 -0.58
C GLU A 544 -23.56 -17.90 0.43
N ARG A 545 -23.89 -16.64 0.15
CA ARG A 545 -23.52 -15.46 0.93
C ARG A 545 -24.75 -14.62 1.22
N ASP A 546 -24.89 -14.18 2.47
CA ASP A 546 -25.99 -13.29 2.87
C ASP A 546 -25.79 -11.89 2.32
N SER A 547 -26.87 -11.28 1.87
CA SER A 547 -26.88 -9.90 1.41
C SER A 547 -28.25 -9.25 1.59
N VAL A 548 -28.38 -8.01 1.15
CA VAL A 548 -29.61 -7.23 1.25
C VAL A 548 -29.92 -6.52 -0.05
N GLU A 549 -31.20 -6.39 -0.35
CA GLU A 549 -31.74 -5.46 -1.34
C GLU A 549 -32.37 -4.29 -0.61
N ILE A 550 -32.21 -3.07 -1.15
CA ILE A 550 -32.64 -1.84 -0.50
C ILE A 550 -33.39 -0.94 -1.47
N GLU A 551 -34.50 -0.42 -0.98
CA GLU A 551 -35.24 0.67 -1.60
C GLU A 551 -35.56 1.75 -0.57
N CYS A 552 -35.70 2.99 -1.03
CA CYS A 552 -36.24 4.05 -0.20
C CYS A 552 -37.40 4.72 -0.91
N HIS A 553 -38.37 5.20 -0.13
CA HIS A 553 -39.61 5.77 -0.66
C HIS A 553 -39.91 7.11 -0.01
N SER A 554 -40.50 8.02 -0.78
CA SER A 554 -40.96 9.33 -0.29
C SER A 554 -42.30 9.24 0.45
N GLN A 555 -42.93 8.06 0.46
CA GLN A 555 -44.13 7.77 1.24
C GLN A 555 -43.74 6.90 2.43
N ALA A 556 -44.25 7.23 3.62
CA ALA A 556 -43.99 6.45 4.84
C ALA A 556 -44.81 5.15 4.91
N TYR A 557 -45.81 5.02 4.05
CA TYR A 557 -46.72 3.89 3.97
C TYR A 557 -46.86 3.49 2.51
N HIS A 558 -46.48 2.26 2.19
CA HIS A 558 -46.59 1.65 0.89
C HIS A 558 -46.50 0.13 1.04
N ASP A 559 -46.89 -0.57 -0.02
CA ASP A 559 -46.78 -2.02 -0.10
C ASP A 559 -45.76 -2.40 -1.17
N HIS A 560 -45.03 -3.48 -0.94
CA HIS A 560 -44.20 -4.11 -1.96
C HIS A 560 -45.00 -5.21 -2.66
N ALA A 561 -44.76 -5.36 -3.97
CA ALA A 561 -45.41 -6.42 -4.75
C ALA A 561 -44.91 -7.83 -4.39
N GLU A 562 -43.70 -7.93 -3.83
CA GLU A 562 -43.09 -9.18 -3.40
C GLU A 562 -43.09 -9.31 -1.87
N ASP A 563 -43.20 -10.53 -1.38
CA ASP A 563 -43.03 -10.82 0.05
C ASP A 563 -41.57 -10.70 0.50
N GLY A 564 -41.38 -10.52 1.81
CA GLY A 564 -40.06 -10.51 2.48
C GLY A 564 -39.40 -9.14 2.62
N TRP A 565 -40.08 -8.06 2.22
CA TRP A 565 -39.64 -6.70 2.49
C TRP A 565 -40.02 -6.26 3.90
N THR A 566 -39.06 -5.66 4.60
CA THR A 566 -39.26 -4.95 5.87
C THR A 566 -39.17 -3.46 5.60
N CYS A 567 -40.19 -2.70 6.01
CA CYS A 567 -40.27 -1.25 5.79
C CYS A 567 -40.09 -0.50 7.11
N CYS A 568 -39.01 0.27 7.22
CA CYS A 568 -38.67 1.02 8.42
C CYS A 568 -38.90 2.52 8.20
N LYS A 569 -39.65 3.14 9.11
CA LYS A 569 -39.95 4.58 9.07
C LYS A 569 -38.87 5.36 9.78
N PHE A 570 -38.73 6.62 9.38
CA PHE A 570 -37.83 7.55 10.07
C PHE A 570 -38.59 8.24 11.22
N PRO A 571 -37.95 8.49 12.38
CA PRO A 571 -36.56 8.19 12.73
C PRO A 571 -36.36 6.75 13.24
N SER A 572 -35.23 6.15 12.88
CA SER A 572 -34.79 4.83 13.38
C SER A 572 -33.27 4.76 13.31
N ARG A 573 -32.65 3.76 13.94
CA ARG A 573 -31.21 3.50 13.78
C ARG A 573 -30.99 2.30 12.88
N LEU A 574 -30.25 2.50 11.79
CA LEU A 574 -29.83 1.44 10.89
C LEU A 574 -28.48 0.89 11.35
N GLU A 575 -28.45 -0.40 11.64
CA GLU A 575 -27.26 -1.16 12.01
C GLU A 575 -26.84 -2.04 10.83
N TRP A 576 -25.54 -2.08 10.54
CA TRP A 576 -25.01 -2.79 9.39
C TRP A 576 -23.78 -3.61 9.75
N TRP A 577 -23.92 -4.92 9.65
CA TRP A 577 -22.85 -5.90 9.77
C TRP A 577 -22.38 -6.32 8.39
N PHE A 578 -21.07 -6.35 8.15
CA PHE A 578 -20.55 -6.73 6.84
C PHE A 578 -19.14 -7.33 6.87
N THR A 579 -18.83 -8.14 5.86
CA THR A 579 -17.47 -8.51 5.45
C THR A 579 -17.19 -8.00 4.03
N SER A 580 -16.13 -8.48 3.39
CA SER A 580 -15.93 -8.27 1.95
C SER A 580 -16.96 -9.00 1.07
N GLU A 581 -17.62 -10.04 1.60
CA GLU A 581 -18.53 -10.93 0.84
C GLU A 581 -19.96 -10.99 1.39
N GLU A 582 -20.22 -10.56 2.63
CA GLU A 582 -21.56 -10.73 3.24
C GLU A 582 -22.04 -9.44 3.89
N SER A 583 -23.36 -9.28 4.00
CA SER A 583 -23.98 -8.16 4.73
C SER A 583 -25.27 -8.58 5.39
N ARG A 584 -25.51 -8.07 6.60
CA ARG A 584 -26.78 -8.17 7.32
C ARG A 584 -27.10 -6.83 7.94
N ILE A 585 -28.36 -6.44 7.89
CA ILE A 585 -28.83 -5.19 8.45
C ILE A 585 -29.94 -5.44 9.46
N SER A 586 -30.00 -4.57 10.46
CA SER A 586 -31.04 -4.54 11.48
C SER A 586 -31.44 -3.09 11.76
N PHE A 587 -32.63 -2.93 12.29
CA PHE A 587 -33.11 -1.63 12.75
C PHE A 587 -33.31 -1.68 14.25
N THR A 588 -32.71 -0.74 14.95
CA THR A 588 -33.14 -0.44 16.32
C THR A 588 -34.26 0.59 16.23
N PRO A 589 -35.44 0.33 16.82
CA PRO A 589 -36.48 1.33 16.86
C PRO A 589 -35.93 2.59 17.53
N GLY A 590 -36.06 3.74 16.85
CA GLY A 590 -36.10 5.02 17.55
C GLY A 590 -37.29 5.00 18.51
N ARG A 591 -37.28 5.87 19.54
CA ARG A 591 -38.40 6.00 20.49
C ARG A 591 -39.74 5.94 19.73
N GLU A 592 -40.48 4.84 19.94
CA GLU A 592 -41.74 4.44 19.28
C GLU A 592 -41.73 4.41 17.73
N GLY A 593 -41.67 3.24 17.07
CA GLY A 593 -42.01 3.23 15.63
C GLY A 593 -41.80 2.01 14.73
N CYS A 594 -41.04 0.98 15.10
CA CYS A 594 -40.95 -0.22 14.23
C CYS A 594 -42.09 -1.19 14.54
N ARG A 595 -42.94 -1.48 13.54
CA ARG A 595 -43.84 -2.63 13.55
C ARG A 595 -43.23 -3.77 12.75
#